data_AF-A0A1Q6UZ79-F1
#
_entry.id   AF-A0A1Q6UZ79-F1
#
_cell.length_a   1.000
_cell.length_b   1.000
_cell.length_c   1.000
_cell.angle_alpha   90.00
_cell.angle_beta   90.00
_cell.angle_gamma   90.00
#
_symmetry.space_group_name_H-M   'P 1'
#
loop_
_entity.id
_entity.type
_entity.pdbx_description
1 polymer ?
#
loop_
_entity_poly.entity_id
_entity_poly.type
_entity_poly.pdbx_seq_one_letter_code
_entity_poly.pdbx_strand_id
1 'polypeptide(L)'
;MLIFWHTYGEKRYENMLPKLAIYGSEIKEVEEEIVPTLEKVLEELNIPRDKILINVGDNKLTKDNDINEFNNLDTEKSNKQFIILVGKGKEGWNCRSLFGVALYRSPDSSIFVLQATMRSLRKITNIQQTASVYLSKDNYEILDNELNKNFKMSVKDIKNKENDDKRIYEVKVVPPPRYIKIKNINLRL
;
A
#
# COMPACT_ATOMS: atom_id res chain seq x y z
N MET A 1 6.25 -10.23 -9.29
CA MET A 1 4.93 -10.59 -9.89
C MET A 1 4.65 -12.09 -9.75
N LEU A 2 5.51 -12.98 -10.29
CA LEU A 2 5.35 -14.44 -10.13
C LEU A 2 5.20 -14.87 -8.67
N ILE A 3 6.07 -14.39 -7.78
CA ILE A 3 6.00 -14.68 -6.34
C ILE A 3 4.65 -14.23 -5.75
N PHE A 4 4.16 -13.04 -6.12
CA PHE A 4 2.87 -12.55 -5.65
C PHE A 4 1.71 -13.46 -6.11
N TRP A 5 1.70 -13.86 -7.38
CA TRP A 5 0.65 -14.72 -7.91
C TRP A 5 0.69 -16.13 -7.29
N HIS A 6 1.87 -16.72 -7.13
CA HIS A 6 2.01 -18.02 -6.48
C HIS A 6 1.63 -17.99 -4.99
N THR A 7 1.95 -16.91 -4.28
CA THR A 7 1.65 -16.79 -2.85
C THR A 7 0.17 -16.51 -2.58
N TYR A 8 -0.43 -15.57 -3.33
CA TYR A 8 -1.79 -15.11 -3.04
C TYR A 8 -2.82 -15.56 -4.07
N GLY A 9 -2.48 -15.58 -5.36
CA GLY A 9 -3.36 -16.00 -6.45
C GLY A 9 -4.76 -15.38 -6.35
N GLU A 10 -5.77 -16.23 -6.33
CA GLU A 10 -7.18 -15.84 -6.14
C GLU A 10 -7.70 -16.03 -4.71
N LYS A 11 -6.80 -16.29 -3.75
CA LYS A 11 -7.19 -16.48 -2.35
C LYS A 11 -7.76 -15.20 -1.80
N ARG A 12 -9.02 -15.25 -1.37
CA ARG A 12 -9.70 -14.09 -0.80
C ARG A 12 -9.35 -13.91 0.68
N TYR A 13 -9.13 -12.65 1.07
CA TYR A 13 -8.86 -12.22 2.43
C TYR A 13 -9.95 -11.24 2.83
N GLU A 14 -10.76 -11.58 3.84
CA GLU A 14 -12.01 -10.86 4.14
C GLU A 14 -12.87 -10.69 2.87
N ASN A 15 -13.01 -11.78 2.10
CA ASN A 15 -13.73 -11.83 0.82
C ASN A 15 -13.18 -10.92 -0.30
N MET A 16 -12.07 -10.21 -0.09
CA MET A 16 -11.43 -9.36 -1.10
C MET A 16 -10.25 -10.07 -1.76
N LEU A 17 -10.03 -9.80 -3.04
CA LEU A 17 -8.85 -10.30 -3.75
C LEU A 17 -7.60 -9.51 -3.39
N PRO A 18 -6.43 -10.16 -3.32
CA PRO A 18 -5.16 -9.50 -3.05
C PRO A 18 -4.77 -8.63 -4.25
N LYS A 19 -4.36 -7.39 -3.96
CA LYS A 19 -3.96 -6.38 -4.93
C LYS A 19 -2.46 -6.15 -4.90
N LEU A 20 -1.89 -5.95 -6.08
CA LEU A 20 -0.52 -5.55 -6.32
C LEU A 20 -0.54 -4.18 -7.00
N ALA A 21 0.01 -3.16 -6.35
CA ALA A 21 0.23 -1.86 -6.98
C ALA A 21 1.56 -1.87 -7.74
N ILE A 22 1.56 -1.37 -8.97
CA ILE A 22 2.75 -1.21 -9.81
C ILE A 22 2.84 0.28 -10.13
N TYR A 23 3.92 0.91 -9.68
CA TYR A 23 4.13 2.33 -9.88
C TYR A 23 5.09 2.57 -11.05
N GLY A 24 4.60 3.29 -12.06
CA GLY A 24 5.42 3.88 -13.11
C GLY A 24 5.86 5.29 -12.74
N SER A 25 6.96 5.72 -13.32
CA SER A 25 7.46 7.10 -13.20
C SER A 25 6.71 8.04 -14.13
N GLU A 26 6.46 7.61 -15.38
CA GLU A 26 5.79 8.39 -16.41
C GLU A 26 4.65 7.60 -17.09
N ILE A 27 3.70 8.32 -17.68
CA ILE A 27 2.58 7.70 -18.43
C ILE A 27 3.11 6.91 -19.63
N LYS A 28 4.11 7.46 -20.33
CA LYS A 28 4.74 6.82 -21.50
C LYS A 28 5.39 5.48 -21.13
N GLU A 29 6.10 5.42 -20.01
CA GLU A 29 6.68 4.18 -19.48
C GLU A 29 5.58 3.13 -19.20
N VAL A 30 4.44 3.57 -18.64
CA VAL A 30 3.34 2.66 -18.36
C VAL A 30 2.81 2.02 -19.65
N GLU A 31 2.60 2.82 -20.68
CA GLU A 31 2.04 2.39 -21.95
C GLU A 31 3.01 1.52 -22.77
N GLU A 32 4.29 1.92 -22.84
CA GLU A 32 5.28 1.27 -23.71
C GLU A 32 6.00 0.08 -23.05
N GLU A 33 6.15 0.08 -21.73
CA GLU A 33 6.94 -0.94 -21.02
C GLU A 33 6.12 -1.75 -20.02
N ILE A 34 5.45 -1.09 -19.06
CA ILE A 34 4.84 -1.79 -17.92
C ILE A 34 3.62 -2.61 -18.35
N VAL A 35 2.68 -2.02 -19.09
CA VAL A 35 1.47 -2.71 -19.55
C VAL A 35 1.83 -3.89 -20.46
N PRO A 36 2.65 -3.73 -21.52
CA PRO A 36 3.01 -4.84 -22.40
C PRO A 36 3.75 -5.96 -21.66
N THR A 37 4.62 -5.62 -20.71
CA THR A 37 5.33 -6.62 -19.90
C THR A 37 4.38 -7.36 -18.97
N LEU A 38 3.44 -6.65 -18.32
CA LEU A 38 2.43 -7.24 -17.46
C LEU A 38 1.52 -8.18 -18.27
N GLU A 39 1.02 -7.74 -19.42
CA GLU A 39 0.15 -8.55 -20.28
C GLU A 39 0.82 -9.87 -20.71
N LYS A 40 2.10 -9.84 -21.09
CA LYS A 40 2.86 -11.06 -21.44
C LYS A 40 2.92 -12.03 -20.26
N VAL A 41 3.24 -11.54 -19.06
CA VAL A 41 3.31 -12.39 -17.87
C VAL A 41 1.92 -12.93 -17.49
N LEU A 42 0.86 -12.13 -17.63
CA LEU A 42 -0.50 -12.62 -17.40
C LEU A 42 -0.90 -13.70 -18.41
N GLU A 43 -0.53 -13.54 -19.67
CA GLU A 43 -0.80 -14.51 -20.73
C GLU A 43 -0.06 -15.84 -20.48
N GLU A 44 1.21 -15.79 -20.08
CA GLU A 44 1.99 -16.97 -19.68
C GLU A 44 1.38 -17.70 -18.47
N LEU A 45 0.77 -16.96 -17.54
CA LEU A 45 0.10 -17.49 -16.36
C LEU A 45 -1.38 -17.84 -16.59
N ASN A 46 -1.88 -17.65 -17.81
CA ASN A 46 -3.29 -17.84 -18.19
C ASN A 46 -4.26 -17.01 -17.33
N ILE A 47 -3.86 -15.78 -17.01
CA ILE A 47 -4.63 -14.82 -16.20
C ILE A 47 -5.34 -13.82 -17.13
N PRO A 48 -6.66 -13.62 -16.96
CA PRO A 48 -7.39 -12.61 -17.72
C PRO A 48 -6.86 -11.18 -17.54
N ARG A 49 -6.76 -10.45 -18.65
CA ARG A 49 -6.31 -9.03 -18.67
C ARG A 49 -7.27 -8.08 -17.97
N ASP A 50 -8.54 -8.47 -17.81
CA ASP A 50 -9.54 -7.68 -17.09
C ASP A 50 -9.22 -7.53 -15.60
N LYS A 51 -8.26 -8.29 -15.04
CA LYS A 51 -7.73 -8.08 -13.70
C LYS A 51 -6.79 -6.86 -13.58
N ILE A 52 -6.39 -6.26 -14.70
CA ILE A 52 -5.60 -5.02 -14.73
C ILE A 52 -6.53 -3.82 -14.54
N LEU A 53 -6.07 -2.87 -13.73
CA LEU A 53 -6.64 -1.53 -13.61
C LEU A 53 -5.53 -0.50 -13.83
N ILE A 54 -5.75 0.47 -14.71
CA ILE A 54 -4.81 1.54 -15.02
C ILE A 54 -5.41 2.86 -14.55
N ASN A 55 -4.70 3.57 -13.67
CA ASN A 55 -5.10 4.90 -13.20
C ASN A 55 -3.87 5.82 -13.13
N VAL A 56 -3.62 6.51 -14.25
CA VAL A 56 -2.41 7.30 -14.48
C VAL A 56 -2.68 8.80 -14.65
N GLY A 57 -3.93 9.23 -14.47
CA GLY A 57 -4.33 10.65 -14.53
C GLY A 57 -4.39 11.26 -15.93
N ASP A 58 -4.20 10.46 -16.97
CA ASP A 58 -4.46 10.82 -18.37
C ASP A 58 -5.83 10.28 -18.78
N ASN A 59 -6.70 11.15 -19.30
CA ASN A 59 -8.05 10.80 -19.76
C ASN A 59 -8.03 9.84 -20.97
N LYS A 60 -6.91 9.72 -21.69
CA LYS A 60 -6.76 8.73 -22.77
C LYS A 60 -6.66 7.30 -22.24
N LEU A 61 -5.98 7.13 -21.10
CA LEU A 61 -5.66 5.82 -20.51
C LEU A 61 -6.51 5.50 -19.28
N THR A 62 -7.05 6.52 -18.62
CA THR A 62 -7.89 6.39 -17.43
C THR A 62 -9.29 6.88 -17.77
N LYS A 63 -10.25 5.96 -17.86
CA LYS A 63 -11.66 6.30 -18.05
C LYS A 63 -12.33 6.53 -16.71
N ASP A 64 -13.48 7.21 -16.71
CA ASP A 64 -14.28 7.42 -15.49
C ASP A 64 -14.61 6.10 -14.77
N ASN A 65 -14.85 5.03 -15.55
CA ASN A 65 -15.07 3.70 -14.99
C ASN A 65 -13.85 3.16 -14.24
N ASP A 66 -12.62 3.45 -14.70
CA ASP A 66 -11.39 3.02 -14.03
C ASP A 66 -11.19 3.77 -12.70
N ILE A 67 -11.59 5.04 -12.65
CA ILE A 67 -11.59 5.82 -11.40
C ILE A 67 -12.60 5.24 -10.41
N ASN A 68 -13.79 4.89 -10.87
CA ASN A 68 -14.81 4.26 -10.02
C ASN A 68 -14.34 2.88 -9.52
N GLU A 69 -13.75 2.07 -10.38
CA GLU A 69 -13.20 0.76 -10.01
C GLU A 69 -12.04 0.92 -9.03
N PHE A 70 -11.17 1.92 -9.21
CA PHE A 70 -10.08 2.25 -8.29
C PHE A 70 -10.58 2.56 -6.88
N ASN A 71 -11.66 3.34 -6.77
CA ASN A 71 -12.27 3.67 -5.48
C ASN A 71 -12.94 2.48 -4.81
N ASN A 72 -13.42 1.51 -5.61
CA ASN A 72 -14.09 0.31 -5.13
C ASN A 72 -13.16 -0.93 -5.05
N LEU A 73 -11.83 -0.73 -5.13
CA LEU A 73 -10.86 -1.84 -5.08
C LEU A 73 -10.97 -2.68 -3.82
N ASP A 74 -11.24 -2.07 -2.67
CA ASP A 74 -11.35 -2.76 -1.37
C ASP A 74 -12.76 -3.30 -1.13
N THR A 75 -13.35 -3.94 -2.14
CA THR A 75 -14.68 -4.55 -2.07
C THR A 75 -14.65 -5.99 -2.60
N GLU A 76 -15.59 -6.80 -2.13
CA GLU A 76 -15.71 -8.21 -2.55
C GLU A 76 -15.98 -8.38 -4.04
N LYS A 77 -16.64 -7.36 -4.64
CA LYS A 77 -17.04 -7.34 -6.05
C LYS A 77 -15.88 -7.04 -7.00
N SER A 78 -14.84 -6.34 -6.55
CA SER A 78 -13.73 -5.99 -7.42
C SER A 78 -12.93 -7.23 -7.79
N ASN A 79 -12.83 -7.49 -9.10
CA ASN A 79 -12.04 -8.58 -9.67
C ASN A 79 -10.59 -8.15 -10.00
N LYS A 80 -10.29 -6.84 -9.92
CA LYS A 80 -8.98 -6.28 -10.21
C LYS A 80 -7.95 -6.77 -9.21
N GLN A 81 -6.73 -7.05 -9.68
CA GLN A 81 -5.60 -7.48 -8.84
C GLN A 81 -4.30 -6.72 -9.17
N PHE A 82 -4.12 -6.26 -10.40
CA PHE A 82 -2.91 -5.56 -10.83
C PHE A 82 -3.24 -4.09 -11.10
N ILE A 83 -2.75 -3.20 -10.25
CA ILE A 83 -3.14 -1.79 -10.26
C ILE A 83 -1.94 -0.97 -10.69
N ILE A 84 -2.00 -0.38 -11.88
CA ILE A 84 -0.92 0.46 -12.42
C ILE A 84 -1.22 1.92 -12.13
N LEU A 85 -0.26 2.61 -11.51
CA LEU A 85 -0.39 3.98 -11.04
C LEU A 85 0.79 4.84 -11.46
N VAL A 86 0.52 6.08 -11.85
CA VAL A 86 1.53 7.13 -12.06
C VAL A 86 1.10 8.35 -11.29
N GLY A 87 1.92 8.79 -10.33
CA GLY A 87 1.62 9.98 -9.51
C GLY A 87 0.37 9.88 -8.61
N LYS A 88 -0.41 8.80 -8.68
CA LYS A 88 -1.66 8.55 -7.94
C LYS A 88 -1.42 7.56 -6.79
N GLY A 89 -2.43 7.39 -5.92
CA GLY A 89 -2.36 6.42 -4.80
C GLY A 89 -1.34 6.79 -3.71
N LYS A 90 -0.96 8.08 -3.60
CA LYS A 90 -0.02 8.60 -2.59
C LYS A 90 -0.73 8.91 -1.27
N GLU A 91 -1.75 9.74 -1.34
CA GLU A 91 -2.54 10.23 -0.21
C GLU A 91 -4.01 9.79 -0.32
N GLY A 92 -4.66 9.54 0.81
CA GLY A 92 -6.07 9.17 0.86
C GLY A 92 -6.43 7.77 0.34
N TRP A 93 -5.50 7.02 -0.25
CA TRP A 93 -5.80 5.66 -0.74
C TRP A 93 -5.85 4.67 0.43
N ASN A 94 -7.05 4.16 0.69
CA ASN A 94 -7.30 3.14 1.70
C ASN A 94 -7.71 1.80 1.08
N CYS A 95 -6.73 0.98 0.73
CA CYS A 95 -6.94 -0.38 0.24
C CYS A 95 -6.31 -1.36 1.24
N ARG A 96 -7.14 -2.11 1.98
CA ARG A 96 -6.66 -3.11 2.96
C ARG A 96 -6.20 -4.38 2.25
N SER A 97 -6.84 -4.68 1.12
CA SER A 97 -6.48 -5.75 0.19
C SER A 97 -5.20 -5.48 -0.62
N LEU A 98 -4.41 -4.44 -0.30
CA LEU A 98 -3.11 -4.21 -0.93
C LEU A 98 -2.02 -5.08 -0.27
N PHE A 99 -1.66 -6.18 -0.93
CA PHE A 99 -0.68 -7.17 -0.46
C PHE A 99 0.71 -7.01 -1.07
N GLY A 100 0.86 -6.12 -2.05
CA GLY A 100 2.18 -5.86 -2.61
C GLY A 100 2.28 -4.55 -3.36
N VAL A 101 3.51 -4.10 -3.49
CA VAL A 101 3.90 -2.88 -4.21
C VAL A 101 5.14 -3.18 -5.04
N ALA A 102 5.14 -2.74 -6.29
CA ALA A 102 6.29 -2.79 -7.18
C ALA A 102 6.68 -1.36 -7.59
N LEU A 103 7.93 -0.99 -7.30
CA LEU A 103 8.54 0.29 -7.67
C LEU A 103 9.84 -0.02 -8.42
N TYR A 104 9.77 0.05 -9.75
CA TYR A 104 10.92 -0.27 -10.60
C TYR A 104 11.87 0.92 -10.76
N ARG A 105 11.36 2.08 -11.16
CA ARG A 105 12.16 3.31 -11.32
C ARG A 105 12.25 4.11 -10.03
N SER A 106 13.35 4.83 -9.89
CA SER A 106 13.50 5.80 -8.80
C SER A 106 12.57 6.99 -9.07
N PRO A 107 11.58 7.23 -8.20
CA PRO A 107 10.76 8.43 -8.30
C PRO A 107 11.57 9.67 -7.89
N ASP A 108 11.12 10.85 -8.31
CA ASP A 108 11.76 12.13 -7.94
C ASP A 108 11.77 12.40 -6.43
N SER A 109 10.91 11.72 -5.66
CA SER A 109 10.74 11.92 -4.23
C SER A 109 11.03 10.65 -3.44
N SER A 110 12.03 10.70 -2.55
CA SER A 110 12.37 9.62 -1.63
C SER A 110 11.21 9.24 -0.70
N ILE A 111 10.45 10.24 -0.26
CA ILE A 111 9.27 10.08 0.61
C ILE A 111 8.21 9.22 -0.08
N PHE A 112 8.08 9.32 -1.40
CA PHE A 112 7.09 8.52 -2.12
C PHE A 112 7.41 7.01 -2.04
N VAL A 113 8.67 6.61 -2.10
CA VAL A 113 9.08 5.19 -1.94
C VAL A 113 8.65 4.66 -0.58
N LEU A 114 8.91 5.44 0.49
CA LEU A 114 8.52 5.10 1.86
C LEU A 114 7.01 4.96 1.99
N GLN A 115 6.27 5.99 1.54
CA GLN A 115 4.82 6.04 1.65
C GLN A 115 4.16 4.88 0.89
N ALA A 116 4.55 4.66 -0.37
CA ALA A 116 4.02 3.58 -1.20
C ALA A 116 4.28 2.21 -0.55
N THR A 117 5.50 1.96 -0.09
CA THR A 117 5.87 0.69 0.55
C THR A 117 5.05 0.42 1.81
N MET A 118 4.92 1.42 2.69
CA MET A 118 4.18 1.28 3.94
C MET A 118 2.67 1.03 3.77
N ARG A 119 2.06 1.43 2.65
CA ARG A 119 0.63 1.16 2.39
C ARG A 119 0.32 -0.33 2.32
N SER A 120 1.25 -1.15 1.85
CA SER A 120 1.08 -2.60 1.73
C SER A 120 1.24 -3.36 3.06
N LEU A 121 1.79 -2.72 4.10
CA LEU A 121 2.04 -3.34 5.41
C LEU A 121 0.86 -3.20 6.38
N ARG A 122 -0.36 -3.00 5.86
CA ARG A 122 -1.54 -2.78 6.70
C ARG A 122 -2.14 -4.10 7.15
N LYS A 123 -2.70 -4.09 8.36
CA LYS A 123 -3.46 -5.22 8.89
C LYS A 123 -4.79 -5.33 8.14
N ILE A 124 -4.97 -6.43 7.43
CA ILE A 124 -6.24 -6.80 6.83
C ILE A 124 -6.99 -7.78 7.72
N THR A 125 -6.42 -8.96 7.99
CA THR A 125 -7.04 -9.99 8.82
C THR A 125 -6.57 -9.95 10.28
N ASN A 126 -7.25 -10.73 11.14
CA ASN A 126 -6.78 -10.99 12.50
C ASN A 126 -5.40 -11.68 12.55
N ILE A 127 -5.04 -12.39 11.48
CA ILE A 127 -3.73 -13.03 11.30
C ILE A 127 -2.79 -12.05 10.60
N GLN A 128 -1.52 -12.03 11.03
CA GLN A 128 -0.47 -11.26 10.37
C GLN A 128 -0.24 -11.82 8.96
N GLN A 129 -0.43 -10.96 7.95
CA GLN A 129 -0.10 -11.27 6.57
C GLN A 129 1.24 -10.65 6.22
N THR A 130 1.96 -11.30 5.31
CA THR A 130 3.18 -10.74 4.72
C THR A 130 2.77 -9.85 3.54
N ALA A 131 3.53 -8.80 3.27
CA ALA A 131 3.38 -8.01 2.04
C ALA A 131 4.61 -8.23 1.15
N SER A 132 4.41 -8.27 -0.15
CA SER A 132 5.50 -8.41 -1.12
C SER A 132 5.85 -7.06 -1.72
N VAL A 133 7.04 -6.55 -1.38
CA VAL A 133 7.56 -5.28 -1.90
C VAL A 133 8.68 -5.59 -2.90
N TYR A 134 8.52 -5.12 -4.14
CA TYR A 134 9.49 -5.28 -5.22
C TYR A 134 10.11 -3.91 -5.50
N LEU A 135 11.40 -3.78 -5.23
CA LEU A 135 12.15 -2.53 -5.40
C LEU A 135 13.36 -2.80 -6.29
N SER A 136 13.72 -1.82 -7.13
CA SER A 136 15.07 -1.75 -7.67
C SER A 136 16.10 -1.51 -6.56
N LYS A 137 17.38 -1.74 -6.85
CA LYS A 137 18.47 -1.56 -5.89
C LYS A 137 18.49 -0.13 -5.34
N ASP A 138 18.34 0.86 -6.21
CA ASP A 138 18.35 2.27 -5.83
C ASP A 138 17.16 2.59 -4.91
N ASN A 139 15.96 2.11 -5.25
CA ASN A 139 14.76 2.27 -4.42
C ASN A 139 14.87 1.58 -3.06
N TYR A 140 15.58 0.45 -2.99
CA TYR A 140 15.85 -0.23 -1.74
C TYR A 140 16.71 0.62 -0.81
N GLU A 141 17.78 1.23 -1.32
CA GLU A 141 18.66 2.11 -0.55
C GLU A 141 17.93 3.38 -0.08
N ILE A 142 17.11 3.96 -0.95
CA ILE A 142 16.24 5.11 -0.59
C ILE A 142 15.29 4.73 0.55
N LEU A 143 14.62 3.58 0.45
CA LEU A 143 13.69 3.11 1.48
C LEU A 143 14.40 2.89 2.82
N ASP A 144 15.56 2.24 2.80
CA ASP A 144 16.33 1.94 4.03
C ASP A 144 16.79 3.23 4.72
N ASN A 145 17.26 4.21 3.94
CA ASN A 145 17.64 5.53 4.45
C ASN A 145 16.45 6.28 5.06
N GLU A 146 15.29 6.28 4.39
CA GLU A 146 14.08 6.94 4.87
C GLU A 146 13.50 6.24 6.11
N LEU A 147 13.52 4.91 6.17
CA LEU A 147 13.12 4.15 7.36
C LEU A 147 14.02 4.47 8.56
N ASN A 148 15.33 4.53 8.35
CA ASN A 148 16.27 4.85 9.42
C ASN A 148 16.06 6.27 9.93
N LYS A 149 15.92 7.24 9.01
CA LYS A 149 15.72 8.65 9.36
C LYS A 149 14.42 8.91 10.11
N ASN A 150 13.31 8.29 9.71
CA ASN A 150 11.98 8.59 10.28
C ASN A 150 11.61 7.67 11.46
N PHE A 151 12.11 6.42 11.48
CA PHE A 151 11.67 5.39 12.44
C PHE A 151 12.82 4.71 13.18
N LYS A 152 14.10 5.03 12.86
CA LYS A 152 15.29 4.33 13.38
C LYS A 152 15.23 2.81 13.16
N MET A 153 14.72 2.40 12.02
CA MET A 153 14.57 1.00 11.60
C MET A 153 15.23 0.77 10.25
N SER A 154 15.66 -0.46 9.98
CA SER A 154 16.13 -0.91 8.68
C SER A 154 15.14 -1.87 8.02
N VAL A 155 15.27 -2.08 6.70
CA VAL A 155 14.48 -3.08 5.97
C VAL A 155 14.73 -4.50 6.51
N LYS A 156 15.92 -4.77 7.05
CA LYS A 156 16.27 -6.07 7.67
C LYS A 156 15.47 -6.32 8.94
N ASP A 157 15.24 -5.29 9.74
CA ASP A 157 14.44 -5.38 10.97
C ASP A 157 12.96 -5.69 10.68
N ILE A 158 12.47 -5.30 9.50
CA ILE A 158 11.11 -5.62 9.04
C ILE A 158 11.03 -7.08 8.58
N LYS A 159 12.08 -7.61 7.93
CA LYS A 159 12.11 -8.99 7.41
C LYS A 159 12.28 -10.06 8.51
N ASN A 160 13.02 -9.77 9.58
CA ASN A 160 13.44 -10.77 10.57
C ASN A 160 12.51 -10.94 11.78
N LYS A 161 11.28 -10.40 11.75
CA LYS A 161 10.34 -10.40 12.90
C LYS A 161 9.62 -11.73 13.17
N GLU A 162 10.23 -12.87 12.83
CA GLU A 162 9.69 -14.19 13.18
C GLU A 162 10.13 -14.67 14.59
N ASN A 163 11.21 -14.12 15.16
CA ASN A 163 11.82 -14.62 16.40
C ASN A 163 11.94 -13.61 17.55
N ASP A 164 10.98 -12.71 17.73
CA ASP A 164 10.91 -11.91 18.96
C ASP A 164 9.61 -12.24 19.70
N ASP A 165 9.75 -12.61 20.98
CA ASP A 165 8.67 -12.88 21.93
C ASP A 165 7.66 -11.72 21.95
N LYS A 166 6.62 -11.81 21.11
CA LYS A 166 5.55 -10.81 21.04
C LYS A 166 4.74 -10.86 22.33
N ARG A 167 5.06 -9.96 23.26
CA ARG A 167 4.28 -9.76 24.49
C ARG A 167 3.08 -8.86 24.20
N ILE A 168 1.89 -9.35 24.46
CA ILE A 168 0.66 -8.56 24.40
C ILE A 168 0.61 -7.69 25.66
N TYR A 169 0.57 -6.36 25.47
CA TYR A 169 0.40 -5.42 26.56
C TYR A 169 -1.03 -4.86 26.53
N GLU A 170 -1.74 -4.98 27.64
CA GLU A 170 -3.02 -4.31 27.82
C GLU A 170 -2.77 -2.86 28.23
N VAL A 171 -3.03 -1.91 27.33
CA VAL A 171 -2.78 -0.48 27.57
C VAL A 171 -4.09 0.19 27.96
N LYS A 172 -4.11 0.87 29.11
CA LYS A 172 -5.22 1.73 29.52
C LYS A 172 -4.92 3.17 29.12
N VAL A 173 -5.85 3.80 28.40
CA VAL A 173 -5.76 5.22 28.04
C VAL A 173 -6.01 6.06 29.29
N VAL A 174 -5.03 6.88 29.68
CA VAL A 174 -5.22 7.85 30.77
C VAL A 174 -6.05 9.01 30.22
N PRO A 175 -7.24 9.30 30.77
CA PRO A 175 -8.05 10.41 30.31
C PRO A 175 -7.33 11.74 30.60
N PRO A 176 -7.51 12.77 29.74
CA PRO A 176 -6.88 14.06 29.94
C PRO A 176 -7.36 14.71 31.25
N PRO A 177 -6.50 15.50 31.93
CA PRO A 177 -6.86 16.17 33.16
C PRO A 177 -8.03 17.14 32.92
N ARG A 178 -9.07 17.05 33.75
CA ARG A 178 -10.22 17.96 33.72
C ARG A 178 -9.92 19.17 34.59
N TYR A 179 -9.87 20.35 33.99
CA TYR A 179 -9.76 21.62 34.71
C TYR A 179 -11.16 22.15 35.02
N ILE A 180 -11.44 22.37 36.31
CA ILE A 180 -12.68 23.04 36.76
C ILE A 180 -12.36 24.54 36.90
N LYS A 181 -13.05 25.40 36.14
CA LYS A 181 -13.00 26.85 36.36
C LYS A 181 -13.83 27.19 37.60
N ILE A 182 -13.17 27.55 38.69
CA ILE A 182 -13.82 28.08 39.89
C ILE A 182 -14.27 29.52 39.58
N LYS A 183 -15.56 29.82 39.79
CA LYS A 183 -16.06 31.21 39.81
C LYS A 183 -15.85 31.77 41.22
N ASN A 184 -15.17 32.91 41.32
CA ASN A 184 -15.03 33.63 42.58
C ASN A 184 -16.42 33.98 43.13
N ILE A 185 -16.72 33.51 44.34
CA ILE A 185 -17.89 33.94 45.11
C ILE A 185 -17.40 35.10 45.97
N ASN A 186 -17.88 36.31 45.68
CA ASN A 186 -17.69 37.44 46.59
C ASN A 186 -18.56 37.20 47.83
N LEU A 187 -17.92 36.80 48.93
CA LEU A 187 -18.51 36.87 50.26
C LEU A 187 -18.70 38.36 50.61
N ARG A 188 -19.95 38.84 50.57
CA ARG A 188 -20.32 40.11 51.22
C ARG A 188 -20.34 39.85 52.73
N LEU A 189 -19.35 40.42 53.41
CA LEU A 189 -19.35 40.65 54.85
C LEU A 189 -20.44 41.67 55.22
#